data_AF-A0A453S7C3-F1
#
_entry.id   AF-A0A453S7C3-F1
#
_cell.length_a   1.000
_cell.length_b   1.000
_cell.length_c   1.000
_cell.angle_alpha   90.00
_cell.angle_beta   90.00
_cell.angle_gamma   90.00
#
_symmetry.space_group_name_H-M   'P 1'
#
loop_
_entity.id
_entity.type
_entity.pdbx_description
1 polymer ?
#
loop_
_entity_poly.entity_id
_entity_poly.type
_entity_poly.pdbx_seq_one_letter_code
_entity_poly.pdbx_strand_id
1 'polypeptide(L)'
;QGTLFLAMEILLLEENGYVDFRQEIGHLINAIVAVLGPELAPGSIFFSRCKSVIAEISSSNETATLLESVRFAQQLVLFAPQAVPVHSHVRSLVPTLFSRQPSHRYLAVSTLRHLIERDPAAMINENIEENLFSMLDGETDSEIATLVRATIIRLLYTSCPLHPSRWLAVLRNMVLATSVTRNMSEGLTSSGYDSVDSTHENDVYGEDDDNMISGPKQEQVNWSAPISSQFSRRNKHLRYRTRVFAAECVSHVPVAVGTEPAHFDLLLARSAIAKGTYLSNDWLVLKLQELVSLSYQISTGQFEGMQPIGVQLLCLIMDKFGMTVDPEFP
;
A
#
# COMPACT_ATOMS: atom_id res chain seq x y z
N GLN A 1 -4.17 11.26 36.34
CA GLN A 1 -2.76 10.91 36.66
C GLN A 1 -2.66 9.74 37.65
N GLY A 2 -3.44 9.71 38.75
CA GLY A 2 -3.46 8.58 39.71
C GLY A 2 -3.87 7.23 39.10
N THR A 3 -4.89 7.21 38.24
CA THR A 3 -5.36 5.98 37.57
C THR A 3 -4.28 5.29 36.73
N LEU A 4 -3.45 6.08 36.04
CA LEU A 4 -2.37 5.54 35.20
C LEU A 4 -1.20 5.02 36.06
N PHE A 5 -0.95 5.62 37.22
CA PHE A 5 0.04 5.09 38.18
C PHE A 5 -0.42 3.73 38.70
N LEU A 6 -1.68 3.61 39.11
CA LEU A 6 -2.27 2.35 39.56
C LEU A 6 -2.20 1.27 38.48
N ALA A 7 -2.51 1.60 37.21
CA ALA A 7 -2.41 0.66 36.10
C ALA A 7 -0.96 0.13 35.89
N MET A 8 0.04 1.00 36.01
CA MET A 8 1.46 0.58 35.95
C MET A 8 1.84 -0.30 37.14
N GLU A 9 1.38 0.04 38.34
CA GLU A 9 1.65 -0.72 39.55
C GLU A 9 1.07 -2.13 39.46
N ILE A 10 -0.17 -2.28 38.96
CA ILE A 10 -0.77 -3.61 38.79
C ILE A 10 -0.01 -4.42 37.72
N LEU A 11 0.35 -3.82 36.58
CA LEU A 11 1.14 -4.51 35.54
C LEU A 11 2.50 -5.03 36.05
N LEU A 12 3.15 -4.28 36.95
CA LEU A 12 4.47 -4.63 37.46
C LEU A 12 4.43 -5.62 38.63
N LEU A 13 3.32 -5.67 39.38
CA LEU A 13 3.16 -6.55 40.54
C LEU A 13 2.61 -7.94 40.17
N GLU A 14 1.99 -8.09 39.00
CA GLU A 14 1.26 -9.30 38.64
C GLU A 14 2.10 -10.26 37.76
N GLU A 15 2.77 -11.22 38.38
CA GLU A 15 3.62 -12.21 37.68
C GLU A 15 2.84 -13.15 36.75
N ASN A 16 1.54 -13.36 36.99
CA ASN A 16 0.69 -14.29 36.24
C ASN A 16 -0.05 -13.65 35.05
N GLY A 17 0.08 -12.34 34.84
CA GLY A 17 -0.21 -11.62 33.60
C GLY A 17 -1.44 -12.08 32.80
N TYR A 18 -2.65 -12.02 33.38
CA TYR A 18 -3.87 -12.36 32.65
C TYR A 18 -4.05 -11.46 31.41
N VAL A 19 -4.20 -12.09 30.25
CA VAL A 19 -4.43 -11.46 28.94
C VAL A 19 -5.54 -10.42 29.02
N ASP A 20 -6.66 -10.81 29.64
CA ASP A 20 -7.85 -9.99 29.79
C ASP A 20 -7.54 -8.72 30.58
N PHE A 21 -6.75 -8.83 31.65
CA PHE A 21 -6.41 -7.69 32.49
C PHE A 21 -5.50 -6.70 31.75
N ARG A 22 -4.50 -7.20 31.01
CA ARG A 22 -3.65 -6.37 30.14
C ARG A 22 -4.47 -5.69 29.05
N GLN A 23 -5.43 -6.40 28.46
CA GLN A 23 -6.35 -5.85 27.48
C GLN A 23 -7.21 -4.73 28.08
N GLU A 24 -7.80 -4.92 29.26
CA GLU A 24 -8.61 -3.89 29.94
C GLU A 24 -7.80 -2.63 30.27
N ILE A 25 -6.54 -2.79 30.68
CA ILE A 25 -5.65 -1.63 30.86
C ILE A 25 -5.42 -0.92 29.51
N GLY A 26 -5.20 -1.67 28.44
CA GLY A 26 -5.09 -1.10 27.09
C GLY A 26 -6.33 -0.28 26.70
N HIS A 27 -7.52 -0.82 26.95
CA HIS A 27 -8.80 -0.12 26.74
C HIS A 27 -8.88 1.17 27.55
N LEU A 28 -8.50 1.12 28.84
CA LEU A 28 -8.49 2.29 29.70
C LEU A 28 -7.54 3.38 29.20
N ILE A 29 -6.32 3.02 28.77
CA ILE A 29 -5.37 3.97 28.20
C ILE A 29 -5.91 4.58 26.90
N ASN A 30 -6.55 3.78 26.04
CA ASN A 30 -7.17 4.25 24.81
C ASN A 30 -8.31 5.25 25.10
N ALA A 31 -9.16 4.97 26.09
CA ALA A 31 -10.21 5.89 26.53
C ALA A 31 -9.63 7.20 27.10
N ILE A 32 -8.55 7.11 27.88
CA ILE A 32 -7.84 8.28 28.41
C ILE A 32 -7.31 9.17 27.27
N VAL A 33 -6.72 8.57 26.23
CA VAL A 33 -6.22 9.33 25.06
C VAL A 33 -7.37 10.03 24.34
N ALA A 34 -8.51 9.34 24.16
CA ALA A 34 -9.68 9.93 23.51
C ALA A 34 -10.23 11.14 24.29
N VAL A 35 -10.20 11.09 25.62
CA VAL A 35 -10.71 12.18 26.48
C VAL A 35 -9.73 13.35 26.57
N LEU A 36 -8.43 13.08 26.74
CA LEU A 36 -7.43 14.13 26.94
C LEU A 36 -6.91 14.74 25.64
N GLY A 37 -6.90 13.96 24.56
CA GLY A 37 -6.57 14.33 23.18
C GLY A 37 -5.56 15.49 23.02
N PRO A 38 -6.01 16.74 22.84
CA PRO A 38 -5.16 17.91 22.60
C PRO A 38 -4.18 18.21 23.75
N GLU A 39 -4.46 17.79 24.98
CA GLU A 39 -3.59 18.02 26.14
C GLU A 39 -2.37 17.10 26.16
N LEU A 40 -2.36 16.04 25.33
CA LEU A 40 -1.22 15.15 25.19
C LEU A 40 -0.12 15.83 24.37
N ALA A 41 0.80 16.48 25.09
CA ALA A 41 1.98 17.08 24.49
C ALA A 41 3.09 16.04 24.22
N PRO A 42 3.82 16.16 23.09
CA PRO A 42 5.04 15.41 22.84
C PRO A 42 6.02 15.51 24.00
N GLY A 43 6.58 14.38 24.42
CA GLY A 43 7.58 14.34 25.50
C GLY A 43 7.03 14.59 26.90
N SER A 44 5.73 14.84 27.07
CA SER A 44 5.14 14.92 28.41
C SER A 44 5.32 13.59 29.17
N ILE A 45 5.49 13.69 30.49
CA ILE A 45 5.63 12.52 31.37
C ILE A 45 4.41 11.61 31.23
N PHE A 46 3.22 12.20 31.16
CA PHE A 46 1.97 11.46 31.05
C PHE A 46 1.89 10.67 29.72
N PHE A 47 2.19 11.32 28.60
CA PHE A 47 2.24 10.65 27.30
C PHE A 47 3.30 9.54 27.26
N SER A 48 4.48 9.80 27.81
CA SER A 48 5.56 8.80 27.88
C SER A 48 5.13 7.57 28.67
N ARG A 49 4.42 7.76 29.80
CA ARG A 49 3.87 6.63 30.56
C ARG A 49 2.78 5.88 29.79
N CYS A 50 1.87 6.56 29.10
CA CYS A 50 0.87 5.90 28.25
C CYS A 50 1.55 4.99 27.21
N LYS A 51 2.58 5.52 26.52
CA LYS A 51 3.37 4.73 25.57
C LYS A 51 4.05 3.53 26.22
N SER A 52 4.65 3.70 27.40
CA SER A 52 5.31 2.60 28.12
C SER A 52 4.32 1.50 28.51
N VAL A 53 3.14 1.87 29.02
CA VAL A 53 2.09 0.90 29.36
C VAL A 53 1.65 0.10 28.12
N ILE A 54 1.38 0.79 27.01
CA ILE A 54 0.97 0.12 25.77
C ILE A 54 2.09 -0.79 25.23
N ALA A 55 3.35 -0.36 25.28
CA ALA A 55 4.49 -1.17 24.88
C ALA A 55 4.63 -2.44 25.75
N GLU A 56 4.45 -2.31 27.06
CA GLU A 56 4.52 -3.42 28.00
C GLU A 56 3.39 -4.44 27.75
N ILE A 57 2.16 -3.97 27.58
CA ILE A 57 0.99 -4.82 27.28
C ILE A 57 1.22 -5.61 25.97
N SER A 58 1.77 -4.93 24.96
CA SER A 58 2.02 -5.50 23.62
C SER A 58 3.17 -6.51 23.59
N SER A 59 4.03 -6.54 24.61
CA SER A 59 5.17 -7.47 24.69
C SER A 59 4.77 -8.94 24.77
N SER A 60 3.55 -9.21 25.28
CA SER A 60 2.95 -10.55 25.36
C SER A 60 2.72 -11.19 23.99
N ASN A 61 2.70 -10.39 22.91
CA ASN A 61 2.44 -10.81 21.52
C ASN A 61 1.08 -11.55 21.36
N GLU A 62 0.15 -11.29 22.26
CA GLU A 62 -1.21 -11.82 22.22
C GLU A 62 -2.09 -10.97 21.31
N THR A 63 -3.07 -11.61 20.67
CA THR A 63 -3.90 -10.92 19.66
C THR A 63 -4.72 -9.77 20.28
N ALA A 64 -5.30 -9.99 21.46
CA ALA A 64 -6.09 -9.02 22.18
C ALA A 64 -5.28 -7.79 22.64
N THR A 65 -4.05 -8.01 23.11
CA THR A 65 -3.17 -6.94 23.60
C THR A 65 -2.56 -6.13 22.46
N LEU A 66 -2.19 -6.79 21.35
CA LEU A 66 -1.75 -6.12 20.13
C LEU A 66 -2.85 -5.23 19.53
N LEU A 67 -4.12 -5.64 19.61
CA LEU A 67 -5.25 -4.84 19.15
C LEU A 67 -5.28 -3.47 19.87
N GLU A 68 -5.03 -3.46 21.17
CA GLU A 68 -5.00 -2.22 21.95
C GLU A 68 -3.85 -1.29 21.56
N SER A 69 -2.72 -1.85 21.11
CA SER A 69 -1.60 -1.07 20.58
C SER A 69 -1.95 -0.36 19.25
N VAL A 70 -2.68 -1.04 18.37
CA VAL A 70 -3.13 -0.50 17.09
C VAL A 70 -4.21 0.56 17.32
N ARG A 71 -5.14 0.28 18.25
CA ARG A 71 -6.13 1.27 18.70
C ARG A 71 -5.45 2.49 19.29
N PHE A 72 -4.42 2.34 20.11
CA PHE A 72 -3.67 3.46 20.67
C PHE A 72 -3.07 4.35 19.57
N ALA A 73 -2.48 3.75 18.53
CA ALA A 73 -2.03 4.51 17.38
C ALA A 73 -3.18 5.28 16.70
N GLN A 74 -4.33 4.65 16.51
CA GLN A 74 -5.52 5.31 15.94
C GLN A 74 -6.03 6.45 16.82
N GLN A 75 -6.15 6.24 18.14
CA GLN A 75 -6.61 7.23 19.10
C GLN A 75 -5.70 8.46 19.10
N LEU A 76 -4.38 8.25 19.02
CA LEU A 76 -3.43 9.35 18.88
C LEU A 76 -3.63 10.12 17.57
N VAL A 77 -3.83 9.44 16.44
CA VAL A 77 -4.08 10.10 15.15
C VAL A 77 -5.38 10.93 15.18
N LEU A 78 -6.42 10.42 15.83
CA LEU A 78 -7.75 11.06 15.88
C LEU A 78 -7.84 12.19 16.90
N PHE A 79 -7.27 12.01 18.10
CA PHE A 79 -7.50 12.90 19.24
C PHE A 79 -6.27 13.66 19.71
N ALA A 80 -5.06 13.12 19.50
CA ALA A 80 -3.79 13.74 19.92
C ALA A 80 -2.75 13.83 18.79
N PRO A 81 -3.12 14.37 17.62
CA PRO A 81 -2.27 14.31 16.43
C PRO A 81 -0.91 14.99 16.54
N GLN A 82 -0.80 15.98 17.41
CA GLN A 82 0.43 16.70 17.70
C GLN A 82 1.43 15.84 18.47
N ALA A 83 0.98 14.77 19.14
CA ALA A 83 1.77 13.98 20.07
C ALA A 83 2.86 13.14 19.38
N VAL A 84 2.62 12.71 18.14
CA VAL A 84 3.49 11.80 17.38
C VAL A 84 3.52 12.21 15.90
N PRO A 85 4.71 12.33 15.28
CA PRO A 85 4.81 12.66 13.86
C PRO A 85 4.30 11.51 12.98
N VAL A 86 3.79 11.85 11.81
CA VAL A 86 3.22 10.91 10.81
C VAL A 86 4.17 9.74 10.52
N HIS A 87 5.45 10.01 10.27
CA HIS A 87 6.47 8.99 10.03
C HIS A 87 6.52 7.88 11.10
N SER A 88 6.40 8.27 12.38
CA SER A 88 6.42 7.29 13.48
C SER A 88 5.17 6.42 13.50
N HIS A 89 4.00 6.98 13.18
CA HIS A 89 2.77 6.21 13.03
C HIS A 89 2.88 5.23 11.87
N VAL A 90 3.31 5.70 10.69
CA VAL A 90 3.43 4.84 9.51
C VAL A 90 4.39 3.68 9.76
N ARG A 91 5.57 3.96 10.34
CA ARG A 91 6.53 2.92 10.70
C ARG A 91 5.95 1.85 11.64
N SER A 92 5.08 2.25 12.57
CA SER A 92 4.42 1.32 13.49
C SER A 92 3.25 0.56 12.85
N LEU A 93 2.54 1.16 11.89
CA LEU A 93 1.31 0.61 11.31
C LEU A 93 1.56 -0.29 10.09
N VAL A 94 2.59 -0.02 9.29
CA VAL A 94 2.90 -0.81 8.09
C VAL A 94 3.08 -2.30 8.38
N PRO A 95 3.77 -2.74 9.44
CA PRO A 95 3.85 -4.17 9.79
C PRO A 95 2.47 -4.79 10.07
N THR A 96 1.56 -4.02 10.68
CA THR A 96 0.21 -4.45 11.07
C THR A 96 -0.69 -4.75 9.87
N LEU A 97 -0.40 -4.16 8.71
CA LEU A 97 -1.10 -4.48 7.44
C LEU A 97 -1.01 -5.97 7.08
N PHE A 98 0.04 -6.66 7.53
CA PHE A 98 0.26 -8.09 7.26
C PHE A 98 -0.11 -9.00 8.44
N SER A 99 -0.85 -8.48 9.42
CA SER A 99 -1.30 -9.28 10.57
C SER A 99 -2.27 -10.38 10.14
N ARG A 100 -2.22 -11.54 10.81
CA ARG A 100 -3.20 -12.62 10.59
C ARG A 100 -4.61 -12.23 11.01
N GLN A 101 -4.74 -11.27 11.94
CA GLN A 101 -6.02 -10.83 12.47
C GLN A 101 -6.66 -9.76 11.57
N PRO A 102 -7.87 -9.98 11.04
CA PRO A 102 -8.57 -8.99 10.20
C PRO A 102 -8.80 -7.65 10.91
N SER A 103 -9.10 -7.66 12.21
CA SER A 103 -9.31 -6.46 13.02
C SER A 103 -8.08 -5.54 13.04
N HIS A 104 -6.88 -6.11 13.16
CA HIS A 104 -5.61 -5.36 13.11
C HIS A 104 -5.40 -4.73 11.73
N ARG A 105 -5.62 -5.52 10.68
CA ARG A 105 -5.50 -5.07 9.28
C ARG A 105 -6.46 -3.91 8.99
N TYR A 106 -7.73 -4.07 9.36
CA TYR A 106 -8.75 -3.03 9.22
C TYR A 106 -8.35 -1.73 9.93
N LEU A 107 -7.98 -1.80 11.21
CA LEU A 107 -7.59 -0.63 11.99
C LEU A 107 -6.34 0.05 11.44
N ALA A 108 -5.35 -0.73 10.98
CA ALA A 108 -4.13 -0.18 10.39
C ALA A 108 -4.45 0.63 9.12
N VAL A 109 -5.23 0.06 8.19
CA VAL A 109 -5.63 0.74 6.95
C VAL A 109 -6.50 1.96 7.24
N SER A 110 -7.48 1.81 8.14
CA SER A 110 -8.33 2.92 8.57
C SER A 110 -7.48 4.06 9.15
N THR A 111 -6.51 3.76 10.00
CA THR A 111 -5.62 4.77 10.59
C THR A 111 -4.73 5.44 9.56
N LEU A 112 -4.16 4.69 8.61
CA LEU A 112 -3.39 5.25 7.49
C LEU A 112 -4.26 6.17 6.63
N ARG A 113 -5.52 5.81 6.37
CA ARG A 113 -6.46 6.67 5.66
C ARG A 113 -6.71 7.99 6.39
N HIS A 114 -6.93 7.97 7.70
CA HIS A 114 -7.07 9.19 8.49
C HIS A 114 -5.82 10.06 8.42
N LEU A 115 -4.62 9.46 8.43
CA LEU A 115 -3.37 10.20 8.25
C LEU A 115 -3.30 10.90 6.88
N ILE A 116 -3.71 10.21 5.81
CA ILE A 116 -3.74 10.78 4.44
C ILE A 116 -4.72 11.95 4.35
N GLU A 117 -5.89 11.83 4.97
CA GLU A 117 -6.92 12.87 4.98
C GLU A 117 -6.52 14.09 5.83
N ARG A 118 -5.77 13.85 6.92
CA ARG A 118 -5.40 14.88 7.90
C ARG A 118 -4.12 15.65 7.55
N ASP A 119 -3.07 14.93 7.17
CA ASP A 119 -1.75 15.49 6.83
C ASP A 119 -1.24 14.86 5.52
N PRO A 120 -1.81 15.28 4.38
CA PRO A 120 -1.42 14.75 3.09
C PRO A 120 0.06 14.99 2.77
N ALA A 121 0.60 16.16 3.13
CA ALA A 121 1.97 16.54 2.80
C ALA A 121 3.00 15.63 3.47
N ALA A 122 2.80 15.29 4.74
CA ALA A 122 3.69 14.35 5.42
C ALA A 122 3.57 12.93 4.85
N MET A 123 2.34 12.48 4.55
CA MET A 123 2.08 11.13 4.02
C MET A 123 2.70 10.87 2.63
N ILE A 124 2.83 11.91 1.79
CA ILE A 124 3.41 11.78 0.44
C ILE A 124 4.83 11.19 0.48
N ASN A 125 5.60 11.45 1.53
CA ASN A 125 7.00 11.03 1.62
C ASN A 125 7.20 9.64 2.25
N GLU A 126 6.13 8.99 2.69
CA GLU A 126 6.21 7.71 3.42
C GLU A 126 6.29 6.48 2.52
N ASN A 127 6.02 6.63 1.22
CA ASN A 127 6.15 5.60 0.18
C ASN A 127 5.47 4.25 0.52
N ILE A 128 4.21 4.30 0.94
CA ILE A 128 3.44 3.12 1.38
C ILE A 128 2.62 2.44 0.27
N GLU A 129 2.68 2.94 -0.96
CA GLU A 129 1.86 2.50 -2.10
C GLU A 129 2.02 0.98 -2.31
N GLU A 130 3.26 0.53 -2.37
CA GLU A 130 3.63 -0.88 -2.56
C GLU A 130 3.15 -1.78 -1.40
N ASN A 131 3.21 -1.29 -0.16
CA ASN A 131 2.71 -2.03 1.00
C ASN A 131 1.19 -2.23 0.93
N LEU A 132 0.45 -1.20 0.51
CA LEU A 132 -1.01 -1.28 0.35
C LEU A 132 -1.42 -2.24 -0.77
N PHE A 133 -0.75 -2.22 -1.92
CA PHE A 133 -0.99 -3.19 -3.00
C PHE A 133 -0.65 -4.62 -2.57
N SER A 134 0.48 -4.82 -1.88
CA SER A 134 0.86 -6.14 -1.39
C SER A 134 -0.11 -6.69 -0.35
N MET A 135 -0.63 -5.83 0.54
CA MET A 135 -1.69 -6.19 1.48
C MET A 135 -2.98 -6.56 0.74
N LEU A 136 -3.41 -5.72 -0.22
CA LEU A 136 -4.61 -5.97 -1.00
C LEU A 136 -4.56 -7.34 -1.70
N ASP A 137 -3.40 -7.72 -2.22
CA ASP A 137 -3.21 -9.00 -2.89
C ASP A 137 -3.48 -10.20 -1.98
N GLY A 138 -3.05 -10.12 -0.72
CA GLY A 138 -3.29 -11.16 0.29
C GLY A 138 -4.65 -11.10 0.97
N GLU A 139 -5.42 -10.03 0.80
CA GLU A 139 -6.66 -9.81 1.56
C GLU A 139 -7.81 -10.71 1.08
N THR A 140 -8.50 -11.32 2.04
CA THR A 140 -9.67 -12.20 1.81
C THR A 140 -10.97 -11.56 2.25
N ASP A 141 -10.92 -10.61 3.19
CA ASP A 141 -12.09 -9.89 3.68
C ASP A 141 -12.52 -8.80 2.69
N SER A 142 -13.78 -8.84 2.26
CA SER A 142 -14.29 -7.90 1.24
C SER A 142 -14.39 -6.45 1.73
N GLU A 143 -14.69 -6.23 3.01
CA GLU A 143 -14.79 -4.89 3.59
C GLU A 143 -13.41 -4.27 3.72
N ILE A 144 -12.43 -5.04 4.22
CA ILE A 144 -11.04 -4.60 4.31
C ILE A 144 -10.48 -4.34 2.91
N ALA A 145 -10.72 -5.23 1.96
CA ALA A 145 -10.26 -5.04 0.58
C ALA A 145 -10.86 -3.77 -0.06
N THR A 146 -12.13 -3.45 0.23
CA THR A 146 -12.78 -2.21 -0.22
C THR A 146 -12.14 -0.99 0.42
N LEU A 147 -11.89 -1.05 1.74
CA LEU A 147 -11.21 0.02 2.47
C LEU A 147 -9.79 0.27 1.95
N VAL A 148 -9.02 -0.78 1.67
CA VAL A 148 -7.66 -0.67 1.11
C VAL A 148 -7.71 -0.02 -0.28
N ARG A 149 -8.60 -0.46 -1.17
CA ARG A 149 -8.76 0.16 -2.50
C ARG A 149 -9.09 1.65 -2.39
N ALA A 150 -10.04 2.02 -1.55
CA ALA A 150 -10.39 3.42 -1.32
C ALA A 150 -9.21 4.23 -0.76
N THR A 151 -8.39 3.62 0.09
CA THR A 151 -7.19 4.25 0.68
C THR A 151 -6.10 4.45 -0.38
N ILE A 152 -5.87 3.47 -1.27
CA ILE A 152 -4.93 3.59 -2.39
C ILE A 152 -5.38 4.71 -3.34
N ILE A 153 -6.65 4.74 -3.73
CA ILE A 153 -7.19 5.80 -4.59
C ILE A 153 -7.04 7.17 -3.92
N ARG A 154 -7.34 7.28 -2.63
CA ARG A 154 -7.13 8.53 -1.89
C ARG A 154 -5.67 8.96 -1.92
N LEU A 155 -4.74 8.06 -1.63
CA LEU A 155 -3.30 8.34 -1.65
C LEU A 155 -2.85 8.76 -3.06
N LEU A 156 -3.38 8.13 -4.11
CA LEU A 156 -3.13 8.49 -5.51
C LEU A 156 -3.52 9.94 -5.78
N TYR A 157 -4.77 10.33 -5.51
CA TYR A 157 -5.20 11.72 -5.71
C TYR A 157 -4.46 12.74 -4.83
N THR A 158 -3.96 12.32 -3.67
CA THR A 158 -3.17 13.18 -2.78
C THR A 158 -1.74 13.43 -3.29
N SER A 159 -1.09 12.40 -3.83
CA SER A 159 0.35 12.43 -4.11
C SER A 159 0.72 12.50 -5.59
N CYS A 160 -0.20 12.12 -6.49
CA CYS A 160 0.01 12.13 -7.94
C CYS A 160 0.27 13.53 -8.52
N PRO A 161 -0.32 14.65 -8.04
CA PRO A 161 0.04 15.98 -8.53
C PRO A 161 1.53 16.34 -8.32
N LEU A 162 2.17 15.78 -7.29
CA LEU A 162 3.59 16.05 -7.00
C LEU A 162 4.51 14.97 -7.56
N HIS A 163 4.07 13.71 -7.64
CA HIS A 163 4.91 12.58 -8.01
C HIS A 163 4.23 11.61 -8.99
N PRO A 164 3.81 12.07 -10.19
CA PRO A 164 3.21 11.19 -11.19
C PRO A 164 4.15 10.07 -11.64
N SER A 165 5.46 10.31 -11.75
CA SER A 165 6.42 9.28 -12.16
C SER A 165 6.52 8.13 -11.15
N ARG A 166 6.43 8.44 -9.85
CA ARG A 166 6.45 7.43 -8.78
C ARG A 166 5.25 6.49 -8.92
N TRP A 167 4.05 7.05 -9.12
CA TRP A 167 2.84 6.26 -9.34
C TRP A 167 2.91 5.43 -10.60
N LEU A 168 3.38 5.99 -11.72
CA LEU A 168 3.54 5.23 -12.96
C LEU A 168 4.51 4.06 -12.77
N ALA A 169 5.63 4.25 -12.09
CA ALA A 169 6.58 3.18 -11.80
C ALA A 169 5.96 2.06 -10.97
N VAL A 170 5.27 2.41 -9.87
CA VAL A 170 4.58 1.43 -9.01
C VAL A 170 3.52 0.69 -9.81
N LEU A 171 2.60 1.41 -10.46
CA LEU A 171 1.47 0.81 -11.17
C LEU A 171 1.92 -0.05 -12.35
N ARG A 172 2.94 0.38 -13.10
CA ARG A 172 3.56 -0.43 -14.16
C ARG A 172 4.05 -1.77 -13.61
N ASN A 173 4.79 -1.75 -12.50
CA ASN A 173 5.29 -2.96 -11.87
C ASN A 173 4.14 -3.87 -11.41
N MET A 174 3.06 -3.31 -10.87
CA MET A 174 1.89 -4.08 -10.43
C MET A 174 1.14 -4.71 -11.61
N VAL A 175 0.87 -3.95 -12.66
CA VAL A 175 0.11 -4.42 -13.84
C VAL A 175 0.86 -5.51 -14.60
N LEU A 176 2.17 -5.31 -14.79
CA LEU A 176 3.03 -6.20 -15.58
C LEU A 176 3.63 -7.37 -14.78
N ALA A 177 3.34 -7.48 -13.48
CA ALA A 177 3.76 -8.62 -12.68
C ALA A 177 3.25 -9.93 -13.31
N THR A 178 4.17 -10.81 -13.72
CA THR A 178 3.85 -12.07 -14.39
C THR A 178 3.56 -13.16 -13.37
N SER A 179 2.42 -13.84 -13.48
CA SER A 179 2.24 -15.12 -12.79
C SER A 179 3.08 -16.19 -13.49
N VAL A 180 4.11 -16.73 -12.84
CA VAL A 180 4.77 -17.95 -13.33
C VAL A 180 3.76 -19.07 -13.17
N THR A 181 3.12 -19.47 -14.28
CA THR A 181 2.78 -20.87 -14.50
C THR A 181 4.05 -21.66 -14.21
N ARG A 182 4.02 -22.55 -13.20
CA ARG A 182 5.12 -23.47 -12.92
C ARG A 182 5.34 -24.39 -14.13
N ASN A 183 6.07 -23.91 -15.12
CA ASN A 183 6.80 -24.77 -16.02
C ASN A 183 8.21 -24.85 -15.43
N MET A 184 8.36 -25.79 -14.50
CA MET A 184 9.66 -26.26 -14.07
C MET A 184 10.30 -27.02 -15.24
N SER A 185 10.83 -26.29 -16.22
CA SER A 185 11.87 -26.83 -17.09
C SER A 185 13.20 -26.39 -16.50
N GLU A 186 13.62 -27.08 -15.44
CA GLU A 186 15.04 -27.11 -15.07
C GLU A 186 15.80 -27.67 -16.27
N GLY A 187 16.51 -26.78 -16.98
CA GLY A 187 17.49 -27.16 -17.98
C GLY A 187 18.67 -27.84 -17.30
N LEU A 188 18.61 -29.17 -17.18
CA LEU A 188 19.76 -30.02 -16.94
C LEU A 188 20.15 -30.70 -18.25
N THR A 189 21.36 -30.35 -18.70
CA THR A 189 22.12 -30.92 -19.80
C THR A 189 22.31 -32.43 -19.66
N SER A 190 21.98 -33.22 -20.69
CA SER A 190 22.65 -34.51 -21.00
C SER A 190 22.12 -35.15 -22.30
N SER A 191 22.91 -35.02 -23.38
CA SER A 191 23.25 -36.02 -24.43
C SER A 191 22.28 -37.18 -24.78
N GLY A 192 21.93 -37.27 -26.08
CA GLY A 192 22.11 -38.51 -26.87
C GLY A 192 20.90 -39.17 -27.55
N TYR A 193 20.80 -38.93 -28.87
CA TYR A 193 20.27 -39.76 -30.00
C TYR A 193 18.75 -40.07 -30.20
N ASP A 194 18.29 -39.57 -31.36
CA ASP A 194 17.42 -40.12 -32.42
C ASP A 194 16.01 -40.74 -32.18
N SER A 195 15.05 -40.04 -32.80
CA SER A 195 14.18 -40.48 -33.91
C SER A 195 12.66 -40.62 -33.68
N VAL A 196 11.94 -39.67 -34.32
CA VAL A 196 10.83 -39.85 -35.29
C VAL A 196 9.40 -40.09 -34.77
N ASP A 197 8.59 -39.05 -35.00
CA ASP A 197 7.23 -39.01 -35.59
C ASP A 197 5.95 -39.06 -34.74
N SER A 198 4.99 -38.30 -35.27
CA SER A 198 3.53 -38.38 -35.21
C SER A 198 2.75 -37.51 -34.21
N THR A 199 2.35 -36.36 -34.75
CA THR A 199 0.98 -35.80 -34.90
C THR A 199 -0.21 -36.29 -34.06
N HIS A 200 -1.11 -35.33 -33.80
CA HIS A 200 -2.49 -35.42 -33.27
C HIS A 200 -2.57 -35.74 -31.76
N GLU A 201 -3.45 -35.15 -30.95
CA GLU A 201 -4.76 -34.57 -31.21
C GLU A 201 -5.19 -33.72 -29.99
N ASN A 202 -6.21 -32.88 -30.18
CA ASN A 202 -7.17 -32.33 -29.22
C ASN A 202 -7.15 -32.94 -27.80
N ASP A 203 -7.38 -32.14 -26.75
CA ASP A 203 -8.75 -31.95 -26.25
C ASP A 203 -8.85 -31.10 -24.96
N VAL A 204 -10.00 -30.44 -24.87
CA VAL A 204 -10.75 -30.07 -23.65
C VAL A 204 -10.23 -28.91 -22.79
N TYR A 205 -10.90 -27.77 -22.98
CA TYR A 205 -11.10 -26.77 -21.94
C TYR A 205 -11.98 -27.36 -20.82
N GLY A 206 -11.39 -27.61 -19.66
CA GLY A 206 -12.08 -27.88 -18.39
C GLY A 206 -11.51 -26.93 -17.33
N GLU A 207 -12.33 -26.00 -16.86
CA GLU A 207 -12.90 -26.00 -15.50
C GLU A 207 -11.90 -25.63 -14.40
N ASP A 208 -11.98 -24.35 -14.03
CA ASP A 208 -12.00 -23.84 -12.65
C ASP A 208 -11.47 -24.79 -11.55
N ASP A 209 -10.25 -24.54 -11.09
CA ASP A 209 -9.73 -25.09 -9.84
C ASP A 209 -9.22 -23.95 -8.94
N ASP A 210 -10.16 -23.14 -8.47
CA ASP A 210 -10.01 -22.22 -7.35
C ASP A 210 -9.86 -22.99 -6.02
N ASN A 211 -8.76 -23.74 -5.85
CA ASN A 211 -8.37 -24.25 -4.53
C ASN A 211 -6.87 -24.58 -4.40
N MET A 212 -6.01 -23.56 -4.36
CA MET A 212 -4.63 -23.73 -3.86
C MET A 212 -4.37 -22.96 -2.56
N ILE A 213 -4.71 -23.60 -1.45
CA ILE A 213 -4.18 -23.30 -0.12
C ILE A 213 -2.71 -23.72 -0.10
N SER A 214 -1.79 -22.75 -0.19
CA SER A 214 -0.39 -22.97 0.17
C SER A 214 -0.26 -22.83 1.70
N GLY A 215 -0.04 -23.95 2.40
CA GLY A 215 0.23 -23.97 3.83
C GLY A 215 1.44 -23.11 4.22
N PRO A 216 1.54 -22.64 5.48
CA PRO A 216 2.52 -21.63 5.85
C PRO A 216 3.91 -22.27 5.98
N LYS A 217 4.76 -22.11 4.96
CA LYS A 217 6.20 -22.23 5.16
C LYS A 217 6.67 -20.99 5.92
N GLN A 218 7.19 -21.22 7.11
CA GLN A 218 7.70 -20.22 8.03
C GLN A 218 8.99 -19.61 7.44
N GLU A 219 8.85 -18.65 6.54
CA GLU A 219 9.97 -17.81 6.14
C GLU A 219 10.25 -16.83 7.28
N GLN A 220 11.45 -16.91 7.87
CA GLN A 220 11.95 -15.92 8.81
C GLN A 220 12.00 -14.55 8.11
N VAL A 221 11.00 -13.72 8.41
CA VAL A 221 10.97 -12.31 8.00
C VAL A 221 12.05 -11.58 8.81
N ASN A 222 13.14 -11.19 8.14
CA ASN A 222 14.17 -10.39 8.77
C ASN A 222 13.69 -8.93 8.84
N TRP A 223 13.18 -8.52 10.00
CA TRP A 223 12.58 -7.21 10.30
C TRP A 223 13.56 -6.01 10.24
N SER A 224 14.82 -6.24 9.86
CA SER A 224 15.88 -5.23 9.79
C SER A 224 16.10 -4.63 8.39
N ALA A 225 15.40 -5.14 7.36
CA ALA A 225 15.53 -4.63 6.00
C ALA A 225 14.64 -3.39 5.77
N PRO A 226 15.10 -2.37 4.99
CA PRO A 226 14.30 -1.17 4.71
C PRO A 226 12.95 -1.55 4.10
N ILE A 227 11.88 -0.78 4.41
CA ILE A 227 10.47 -1.09 4.07
C ILE A 227 10.31 -1.46 2.57
N SER A 228 11.01 -0.74 1.69
CA SER A 228 11.07 -1.00 0.24
C SER A 228 11.63 -2.38 -0.14
N SER A 229 12.58 -2.93 0.62
CA SER A 229 13.24 -4.21 0.28
C SER A 229 12.42 -5.46 0.60
N GLN A 230 11.37 -5.34 1.43
CA GLN A 230 10.45 -6.46 1.70
C GLN A 230 9.54 -6.75 0.50
N PHE A 231 9.33 -5.75 -0.38
CA PHE A 231 8.46 -5.84 -1.55
C PHE A 231 9.09 -6.62 -2.71
N SER A 232 10.37 -6.41 -3.03
CA SER A 232 11.02 -7.04 -4.20
C SER A 232 11.05 -8.57 -4.17
N ARG A 233 10.89 -9.20 -2.99
CA ARG A 233 10.80 -10.66 -2.87
C ARG A 233 9.38 -11.22 -3.06
N ARG A 234 8.34 -10.46 -2.69
CA ARG A 234 6.94 -10.93 -2.70
C ARG A 234 6.22 -10.69 -4.05
N ASN A 235 6.63 -9.69 -4.83
CA ASN A 235 5.82 -9.18 -5.93
C ASN A 235 6.20 -9.69 -7.31
N LYS A 236 6.92 -10.80 -7.38
CA LYS A 236 7.08 -11.49 -8.66
C LYS A 236 5.77 -12.08 -9.17
N HIS A 237 4.74 -12.24 -8.32
CA HIS A 237 3.47 -12.88 -8.67
C HIS A 237 2.29 -12.19 -7.98
N LEU A 238 1.58 -11.29 -8.67
CA LEU A 238 0.35 -10.68 -8.17
C LEU A 238 -0.88 -11.41 -8.70
N ARG A 239 -1.91 -11.53 -7.86
CA ARG A 239 -3.21 -12.10 -8.27
C ARG A 239 -3.86 -11.20 -9.32
N TYR A 240 -4.63 -11.84 -10.20
CA TYR A 240 -5.31 -11.16 -11.29
C TYR A 240 -6.16 -9.96 -10.81
N ARG A 241 -6.96 -10.14 -9.75
CA ARG A 241 -7.80 -9.07 -9.17
C ARG A 241 -7.03 -7.83 -8.73
N THR A 242 -5.80 -8.00 -8.25
CA THR A 242 -4.93 -6.89 -7.81
C THR A 242 -4.35 -6.17 -9.02
N ARG A 243 -4.02 -6.93 -10.07
CA ARG A 243 -3.52 -6.38 -11.35
C ARG A 243 -4.59 -5.59 -12.09
N VAL A 244 -5.84 -6.06 -12.10
CA VAL A 244 -7.00 -5.31 -12.64
C VAL A 244 -7.16 -3.99 -11.88
N PHE A 245 -7.18 -4.02 -10.55
CA PHE A 245 -7.28 -2.79 -9.74
C PHE A 245 -6.07 -1.85 -9.94
N ALA A 246 -4.87 -2.38 -10.15
CA ALA A 246 -3.72 -1.56 -10.52
C ALA A 246 -3.93 -0.89 -11.89
N ALA A 247 -4.48 -1.60 -12.89
CA ALA A 247 -4.82 -1.02 -14.19
C ALA A 247 -5.90 0.07 -14.07
N GLU A 248 -6.92 -0.14 -13.23
CA GLU A 248 -7.90 0.89 -12.88
C GLU A 248 -7.19 2.13 -12.28
N CYS A 249 -6.26 1.94 -11.34
CA CYS A 249 -5.46 3.03 -10.80
C CYS A 249 -4.65 3.79 -11.87
N VAL A 250 -4.13 3.10 -12.91
CA VAL A 250 -3.45 3.78 -14.03
C VAL A 250 -4.42 4.71 -14.75
N SER A 251 -5.68 4.30 -14.94
CA SER A 251 -6.70 5.12 -15.59
C SER A 251 -7.02 6.41 -14.82
N HIS A 252 -6.78 6.42 -13.52
CA HIS A 252 -6.93 7.61 -12.68
C HIS A 252 -5.75 8.59 -12.81
N VAL A 253 -4.55 8.16 -13.22
CA VAL A 253 -3.34 9.02 -13.24
C VAL A 253 -3.54 10.33 -14.01
N PRO A 254 -4.07 10.34 -15.26
CA PRO A 254 -4.27 11.59 -16.02
C PRO A 254 -5.28 12.55 -15.38
N VAL A 255 -6.15 12.05 -14.50
CA VAL A 255 -7.12 12.85 -13.75
C VAL A 255 -6.54 13.28 -12.40
N ALA A 256 -5.77 12.41 -11.76
CA ALA A 256 -5.23 12.58 -10.42
C ALA A 256 -4.12 13.63 -10.34
N VAL A 257 -3.42 13.92 -11.44
CA VAL A 257 -2.44 15.02 -11.51
C VAL A 257 -3.07 16.41 -11.37
N GLY A 258 -4.40 16.51 -11.44
CA GLY A 258 -5.13 17.75 -11.23
C GLY A 258 -5.19 18.64 -12.48
N THR A 259 -5.26 19.95 -12.25
CA THR A 259 -5.54 20.96 -13.29
C THR A 259 -4.34 21.80 -13.70
N GLU A 260 -3.16 21.54 -13.12
CA GLU A 260 -1.95 22.31 -13.44
C GLU A 260 -1.53 22.04 -14.90
N PRO A 261 -1.50 23.07 -15.78
CA PRO A 261 -1.28 22.89 -17.20
C PRO A 261 0.12 22.36 -17.54
N ALA A 262 1.11 22.53 -16.66
CA ALA A 262 2.44 21.94 -16.84
C ALA A 262 2.43 20.40 -16.84
N HIS A 263 1.38 19.73 -16.34
CA HIS A 263 1.25 18.27 -16.51
C HIS A 263 0.89 17.87 -17.95
N PHE A 264 0.33 18.77 -18.75
CA PHE A 264 -0.19 18.46 -20.09
C PHE A 264 0.62 19.13 -21.22
N ASP A 265 1.30 20.24 -20.95
CA ASP A 265 2.08 20.99 -21.94
C ASP A 265 3.59 20.85 -21.70
N LEU A 266 4.31 20.36 -22.71
CA LEU A 266 5.76 20.12 -22.63
C LEU A 266 6.58 21.40 -22.48
N LEU A 267 6.18 22.48 -23.15
CA LEU A 267 6.90 23.76 -23.08
C LEU A 267 6.71 24.38 -21.69
N LEU A 268 5.49 24.33 -21.14
CA LEU A 268 5.23 24.78 -19.78
C LEU A 268 6.02 23.96 -18.76
N ALA A 269 6.02 22.63 -18.87
CA ALA A 269 6.79 21.74 -18.00
C ALA A 269 8.29 22.07 -18.02
N ARG A 270 8.89 22.22 -19.21
CA ARG A 270 10.32 22.57 -19.35
C ARG A 270 10.62 23.96 -18.77
N SER A 271 9.72 24.92 -18.99
CA SER A 271 9.87 26.27 -18.44
C SER A 271 9.77 26.29 -16.91
N ALA A 272 8.87 25.49 -16.33
CA ALA A 272 8.70 25.34 -14.89
C ALA A 272 9.96 24.77 -14.22
N ILE A 273 10.56 23.75 -14.86
CA ILE A 273 11.84 23.16 -14.42
C ILE A 273 12.95 24.20 -14.46
N ALA A 274 13.08 24.95 -15.56
CA ALA A 274 14.15 25.94 -15.72
C ALA A 274 14.06 27.10 -14.71
N LYS A 275 12.83 27.50 -14.33
CA LYS A 275 12.59 28.57 -13.36
C LYS A 275 12.64 28.10 -11.90
N GLY A 276 12.60 26.80 -11.64
CA GLY A 276 12.58 26.24 -10.27
C GLY A 276 11.39 26.71 -9.44
N THR A 277 10.25 27.01 -10.07
CA THR A 277 9.10 27.68 -9.42
C THR A 277 8.27 26.74 -8.53
N TYR A 278 8.37 25.43 -8.73
CA TYR A 278 7.52 24.43 -8.09
C TYR A 278 8.30 23.56 -7.10
N LEU A 279 7.60 23.03 -6.10
CA LEU A 279 8.14 22.08 -5.11
C LEU A 279 8.52 20.73 -5.74
N SER A 280 7.89 20.39 -6.86
CA SER A 280 8.19 19.20 -7.66
C SER A 280 8.38 19.59 -9.12
N ASN A 281 9.31 18.90 -9.77
CA ASN A 281 9.61 19.01 -11.20
C ASN A 281 9.13 17.76 -11.97
N ASP A 282 8.27 16.94 -11.34
CA ASP A 282 7.74 15.71 -11.89
C ASP A 282 6.40 15.96 -12.60
N TRP A 283 6.48 16.11 -13.92
CA TRP A 283 5.33 16.45 -14.77
C TRP A 283 4.89 15.23 -15.60
N LEU A 284 3.57 15.05 -15.76
CA LEU A 284 3.01 13.87 -16.43
C LEU A 284 3.39 13.82 -17.92
N VAL A 285 3.40 14.97 -18.59
CA VAL A 285 3.81 15.09 -20.00
C VAL A 285 5.21 14.52 -20.27
N LEU A 286 6.12 14.58 -19.29
CA LEU A 286 7.47 14.01 -19.41
C LEU A 286 7.46 12.46 -19.38
N LYS A 287 6.36 11.87 -18.93
CA LYS A 287 6.11 10.42 -18.85
C LYS A 287 5.04 9.96 -19.83
N LEU A 288 4.63 10.81 -20.78
CA LEU A 288 3.56 10.50 -21.73
C LEU A 288 3.86 9.23 -22.54
N GLN A 289 5.09 9.06 -23.04
CA GLN A 289 5.46 7.86 -23.80
C GLN A 289 5.32 6.58 -22.96
N GLU A 290 5.71 6.64 -21.68
CA GLU A 290 5.58 5.51 -20.75
C GLU A 290 4.10 5.20 -20.47
N LEU A 291 3.30 6.23 -20.24
CA LEU A 291 1.86 6.09 -20.02
C LEU A 291 1.16 5.49 -21.25
N VAL A 292 1.46 5.97 -22.46
CA VAL A 292 0.93 5.42 -23.72
C VAL A 292 1.36 3.97 -23.90
N SER A 293 2.63 3.66 -23.67
CA SER A 293 3.15 2.30 -23.77
C SER A 293 2.44 1.34 -22.81
N LEU A 294 2.26 1.74 -21.55
CA LEU A 294 1.56 0.94 -20.55
C LEU A 294 0.08 0.76 -20.93
N SER A 295 -0.58 1.82 -21.40
CA SER A 295 -1.98 1.77 -21.83
C SER A 295 -2.19 0.83 -23.00
N TYR A 296 -1.28 0.87 -23.99
CA TYR A 296 -1.26 -0.05 -25.11
C TYR A 296 -1.07 -1.50 -24.64
N GLN A 297 -0.08 -1.75 -23.79
CA GLN A 297 0.17 -3.07 -23.20
C GLN A 297 -1.02 -3.63 -22.43
N ILE A 298 -1.78 -2.77 -21.73
CA ILE A 298 -3.03 -3.16 -21.06
C ILE A 298 -4.10 -3.50 -22.11
N SER A 299 -4.25 -2.67 -23.15
CA SER A 299 -5.28 -2.84 -24.19
C SER A 299 -5.09 -4.07 -25.08
N THR A 300 -3.84 -4.44 -25.38
CA THR A 300 -3.49 -5.58 -26.23
C THR A 300 -2.96 -6.76 -25.41
N GLY A 301 -3.06 -6.69 -24.09
CA GLY A 301 -2.56 -7.71 -23.19
C GLY A 301 -3.38 -9.00 -23.28
N GLN A 302 -2.81 -10.08 -22.76
CA GLN A 302 -3.46 -11.41 -22.73
C GLN A 302 -4.70 -11.47 -21.83
N PHE A 303 -4.92 -10.46 -20.99
CA PHE A 303 -5.98 -10.43 -19.98
C PHE A 303 -7.18 -9.62 -20.47
N GLU A 304 -8.18 -10.29 -21.04
CA GLU A 304 -9.36 -9.67 -21.64
C GLU A 304 -10.07 -8.67 -20.72
N GLY A 305 -10.21 -8.98 -19.42
CA GLY A 305 -10.86 -8.06 -18.47
C GLY A 305 -10.12 -6.74 -18.22
N MET A 306 -8.84 -6.62 -18.61
CA MET A 306 -8.09 -5.35 -18.53
C MET A 306 -8.10 -4.57 -19.84
N GLN A 307 -8.42 -5.20 -20.98
CA GLN A 307 -8.34 -4.56 -22.29
C GLN A 307 -9.22 -3.30 -22.43
N PRO A 308 -10.49 -3.30 -21.95
CA PRO A 308 -11.34 -2.10 -22.00
C PRO A 308 -10.74 -0.92 -21.21
N ILE A 309 -10.07 -1.19 -20.09
CA ILE A 309 -9.40 -0.17 -19.27
C ILE A 309 -8.27 0.48 -20.08
N GLY A 310 -7.48 -0.33 -20.79
CA GLY A 310 -6.40 0.17 -21.64
C GLY A 310 -6.91 1.04 -22.80
N VAL A 311 -7.98 0.62 -23.47
CA VAL A 311 -8.61 1.39 -24.55
C VAL A 311 -9.17 2.72 -24.02
N GLN A 312 -9.91 2.68 -22.90
CA GLN A 312 -10.45 3.88 -22.27
C GLN A 312 -9.34 4.85 -21.87
N LEU A 313 -8.23 4.34 -21.35
CA LEU A 313 -7.08 5.15 -20.98
C LEU A 313 -6.41 5.78 -22.22
N LEU A 314 -6.27 5.06 -23.33
CA LEU A 314 -5.78 5.63 -24.58
C LEU A 314 -6.68 6.77 -25.08
N CYS A 315 -8.01 6.60 -25.02
CA CYS A 315 -8.95 7.68 -25.34
C CYS A 315 -8.77 8.88 -24.41
N LEU A 316 -8.64 8.66 -23.09
CA LEU A 316 -8.43 9.74 -22.12
C LEU A 316 -7.11 10.49 -22.37
N ILE A 317 -6.05 9.78 -22.74
CA ILE A 317 -4.77 10.41 -23.12
C ILE A 317 -4.95 11.26 -24.37
N MET A 318 -5.65 10.75 -25.39
CA MET A 318 -5.96 11.54 -26.60
C MET A 318 -6.78 12.79 -26.26
N ASP A 319 -7.77 12.70 -25.36
CA ASP A 319 -8.58 13.86 -24.97
C ASP A 319 -7.76 14.90 -24.20
N LYS A 320 -6.84 14.47 -23.33
CA LYS A 320 -6.03 15.35 -22.48
C LYS A 320 -4.85 15.99 -23.20
N PHE A 321 -4.21 15.27 -24.12
CA PHE A 321 -3.00 15.69 -24.82
C PHE A 321 -3.22 16.01 -26.32
N GLY A 322 -4.38 15.66 -26.88
CA GLY A 322 -4.63 15.84 -28.32
C GLY A 322 -4.76 17.30 -28.76
N MET A 323 -5.03 18.22 -27.84
CA MET A 323 -5.13 19.66 -28.13
C MET A 323 -3.81 20.41 -27.91
N THR A 324 -2.76 19.73 -27.42
CA THR A 324 -1.45 20.36 -27.21
C THR A 324 -0.65 20.37 -28.50
N VAL A 325 0.01 21.50 -28.79
CA VAL A 325 0.83 21.69 -29.98
C VAL A 325 1.99 20.69 -29.96
N ASP A 326 2.25 20.04 -31.10
CA ASP A 326 3.36 19.11 -31.22
C ASP A 326 4.69 19.86 -30.99
N PRO A 327 5.47 19.51 -29.96
CA PRO A 327 6.72 20.19 -29.67
C PRO A 327 7.78 20.00 -30.77
N GLU A 328 7.65 18.99 -31.62
CA GLU A 328 8.50 18.77 -32.79
C GLU A 328 7.97 19.48 -34.06
N PHE A 329 6.68 19.86 -34.06
CA PHE A 329 6.01 20.59 -35.14
C PHE A 329 5.19 21.77 -34.58
N PRO A 330 5.86 22.88 -34.22
CA PRO A 330 5.24 24.04 -33.56
C PRO A 330 4.24 24.83 -34.42
#